data_AF-A0ABD5HQF3-F1
#
_entry.id   AF-A0ABD5HQF3-F1
#
_cell.length_a   1.000
_cell.length_b   1.000
_cell.length_c   1.000
_cell.angle_alpha   90.00
_cell.angle_beta   90.00
_cell.angle_gamma   90.00
#
_symmetry.space_group_name_H-M   'P 1'
#
loop_
_entity.id
_entity.type
_entity.pdbx_description
1 polymer ?
#
loop_
_entity_poly.entity_id
_entity_poly.type
_entity_poly.pdbx_seq_one_letter_code
_entity_poly.pdbx_strand_id
1 'polypeptide(L)'
;MKKLPVILALHASVLSVFIWFALPVCADSGTDYKAGSDFAKQVQGGGLDALKNFNGADTLPGYTSKPAQTKYYGGVSASGDSNLKSDSAAEWASSDVGSTITESFINRPPDSISTDAPFIQAAKETEARADSIVGNTGQACTAQVVNRSEFTNHTCERDLQVENFCTR
;
A
#
# COMPACT_ATOMS: atom_id res chain seq x y z
N MET A 1 31.52 16.87 -100.98
CA MET A 1 31.80 15.62 -100.24
C MET A 1 32.68 15.87 -98.99
N LYS A 2 32.24 16.68 -98.01
CA LYS A 2 33.02 16.99 -96.78
C LYS A 2 32.20 17.06 -95.48
N LYS A 3 30.88 16.81 -95.50
CA LYS A 3 30.01 16.97 -94.33
C LYS A 3 29.88 15.74 -93.43
N LEU A 4 30.11 14.53 -93.98
CA LEU A 4 30.04 13.28 -93.23
C LEU A 4 31.08 13.14 -92.10
N PRO A 5 32.38 13.52 -92.26
CA PRO A 5 33.37 13.34 -91.20
C PRO A 5 33.18 14.32 -90.03
N VAL A 6 32.64 15.52 -90.28
CA VAL A 6 32.43 16.54 -89.25
C VAL A 6 31.26 16.17 -88.33
N ILE A 7 30.18 15.62 -88.91
CA ILE A 7 29.03 15.15 -88.13
C ILE A 7 29.42 13.97 -87.25
N LEU A 8 30.23 13.03 -87.77
CA LEU A 8 30.70 11.88 -87.00
C LEU A 8 31.58 12.30 -85.81
N ALA A 9 32.48 13.27 -86.02
CA ALA A 9 33.34 13.81 -84.97
C ALA A 9 32.53 14.55 -83.89
N LEU A 10 31.51 15.31 -84.29
CA LEU A 10 30.63 16.01 -83.34
C LEU A 10 29.84 15.01 -82.48
N HIS A 11 29.28 13.97 -83.08
CA HIS A 11 28.55 12.93 -82.34
C HIS A 11 29.46 12.15 -81.40
N ALA A 12 30.69 11.82 -81.84
CA ALA A 12 31.68 11.18 -80.97
C ALA A 12 32.06 12.06 -79.76
N SER A 13 32.19 13.38 -79.96
CA SER A 13 32.48 14.31 -78.85
C SER A 13 31.32 14.40 -77.85
N VAL A 14 30.07 14.47 -78.32
CA VAL A 14 28.89 14.53 -77.45
C VAL A 14 28.69 13.21 -76.71
N LEU A 15 28.90 12.06 -77.39
CA LEU A 15 28.83 10.75 -76.77
C LEU A 15 29.91 10.57 -75.69
N SER A 16 31.13 11.06 -75.94
CA SER A 16 32.22 11.02 -74.96
C SER A 16 31.90 11.84 -73.70
N VAL A 17 31.27 13.01 -73.85
CA VAL A 17 30.86 13.85 -72.71
C VAL A 17 29.72 13.17 -71.94
N PHE A 18 28.75 12.57 -72.63
CA PHE A 18 27.66 11.81 -72.00
C PHE A 18 28.17 10.60 -71.22
N ILE A 19 29.14 9.85 -71.76
CA ILE A 19 29.75 8.71 -71.07
C ILE A 19 30.51 9.18 -69.81
N TRP A 20 31.16 10.34 -69.86
CA TRP A 20 31.88 10.88 -68.71
C TRP A 20 30.94 11.35 -67.59
N PHE A 21 29.79 11.92 -67.94
CA PHE A 21 28.75 12.30 -66.97
C PHE A 21 27.92 11.12 -66.42
N ALA A 22 27.93 9.97 -67.10
CA ALA A 22 27.19 8.76 -66.70
C ALA A 22 28.02 7.78 -65.85
N LEU A 23 29.26 8.11 -65.49
CA LEU A 23 30.02 7.29 -64.56
C LEU A 23 29.33 7.33 -63.19
N PRO A 24 29.00 6.18 -62.58
CA PRO A 24 28.39 6.18 -61.26
C PRO A 24 29.38 6.81 -60.29
N VAL A 25 28.96 7.84 -59.57
CA VAL A 25 29.63 8.24 -58.33
C VAL A 25 29.48 7.04 -57.40
N CYS A 26 30.51 6.21 -57.34
CA CYS A 26 30.58 5.14 -56.36
C CYS A 26 30.61 5.80 -54.98
N ALA A 27 29.55 5.62 -54.18
CA ALA A 27 29.63 5.91 -52.77
C ALA A 27 30.75 5.02 -52.20
N ASP A 28 31.85 5.62 -51.77
CA ASP A 28 32.98 4.90 -51.16
C ASP A 28 32.57 4.47 -49.76
N SER A 29 31.93 3.30 -49.68
CA SER A 29 31.55 2.70 -48.41
C SER A 29 32.75 2.46 -47.50
N GLY A 30 33.97 2.45 -48.02
CA GLY A 30 35.22 2.39 -47.26
C GLY A 30 35.49 3.66 -46.47
N THR A 31 35.24 4.85 -47.04
CA THR A 31 35.43 6.11 -46.31
C THR A 31 34.40 6.29 -45.22
N ASP A 32 33.13 5.96 -45.51
CA ASP A 32 32.04 6.08 -44.52
C ASP A 32 32.17 5.04 -43.40
N TYR A 33 32.54 3.79 -43.75
CA TYR A 33 32.87 2.75 -42.78
C TYR A 33 34.06 3.15 -41.91
N LYS A 34 35.12 3.70 -42.52
CA LYS A 34 36.31 4.12 -41.78
C LYS A 34 35.99 5.23 -40.79
N ALA A 35 35.27 6.27 -41.22
CA ALA A 35 34.80 7.35 -40.36
C ALA A 35 33.96 6.83 -39.18
N GLY A 36 33.00 5.92 -39.45
CA GLY A 36 32.19 5.28 -38.41
C GLY A 36 33.02 4.42 -37.44
N SER A 37 33.98 3.65 -37.95
CA SER A 37 34.83 2.77 -37.14
C SER A 37 35.83 3.55 -36.27
N ASP A 38 36.37 4.66 -36.77
CA ASP A 38 37.28 5.52 -36.03
C ASP A 38 36.52 6.28 -34.93
N PHE A 39 35.30 6.76 -35.20
CA PHE A 39 34.40 7.30 -34.18
C PHE A 39 34.07 6.24 -33.10
N ALA A 40 33.72 5.02 -33.52
CA ALA A 40 33.42 3.93 -32.59
C ALA A 40 34.61 3.61 -31.68
N LYS A 41 35.83 3.56 -32.22
CA LYS A 41 37.07 3.38 -31.43
C LYS A 41 37.35 4.57 -30.50
N GLN A 42 37.06 5.79 -30.93
CA GLN A 42 37.23 6.98 -30.11
C GLN A 42 36.28 6.99 -28.90
N VAL A 43 35.03 6.55 -29.07
CA VAL A 43 34.06 6.49 -27.98
C VAL A 43 34.13 5.18 -27.18
N GLN A 44 34.84 4.18 -27.70
CA GLN A 44 35.01 2.89 -27.05
C GLN A 44 35.71 3.07 -25.69
N GLY A 45 35.05 2.66 -24.62
CA GLY A 45 35.60 2.71 -23.27
C GLY A 45 35.40 4.06 -22.54
N GLY A 46 35.15 5.16 -23.25
CA GLY A 46 34.99 6.49 -22.63
C GLY A 46 33.88 6.54 -21.55
N GLY A 47 32.75 5.87 -21.79
CA GLY A 47 31.68 5.77 -20.79
C GLY A 47 32.04 4.90 -19.59
N LEU A 48 32.73 3.78 -19.81
CA LEU A 48 33.17 2.88 -18.74
C LEU A 48 34.26 3.52 -17.89
N ASP A 49 35.17 4.26 -18.50
CA ASP A 49 36.23 4.97 -17.80
C ASP A 49 35.70 6.17 -17.04
N ALA A 50 34.68 6.87 -17.55
CA ALA A 50 33.95 7.87 -16.78
C ALA A 50 33.28 7.26 -15.53
N LEU A 51 32.65 6.09 -15.65
CA LEU A 51 32.05 5.37 -14.52
C LEU A 51 33.08 4.86 -13.51
N LYS A 52 34.21 4.32 -13.95
CA LYS A 52 35.28 3.83 -13.06
C LYS A 52 35.90 4.96 -12.24
N ASN A 53 36.08 6.13 -12.85
CA ASN A 53 36.70 7.29 -12.21
C ASN A 53 35.66 8.22 -11.55
N PHE A 54 34.38 7.86 -11.56
CA PHE A 54 33.34 8.66 -10.95
C PHE A 54 33.49 8.66 -9.43
N ASN A 55 33.79 9.82 -8.86
CA ASN A 55 33.75 10.03 -7.41
C ASN A 55 32.47 10.82 -7.06
N GLY A 56 31.54 10.16 -6.38
CA GLY A 56 30.30 10.78 -5.94
C GLY A 56 30.55 11.99 -5.02
N ALA A 57 31.58 11.94 -4.16
CA ALA A 57 31.87 13.02 -3.20
C ALA A 57 32.30 14.32 -3.88
N ASP A 58 33.02 14.21 -5.00
CA ASP A 58 33.54 15.36 -5.75
C ASP A 58 32.54 15.87 -6.80
N THR A 59 31.64 15.00 -7.26
CA THR A 59 30.79 15.27 -8.44
C THR A 59 29.34 15.60 -8.09
N LEU A 60 28.84 15.13 -6.94
CA LEU A 60 27.43 15.26 -6.55
C LEU A 60 27.27 16.10 -5.28
N PRO A 61 26.63 17.28 -5.34
CA PRO A 61 26.32 18.07 -4.16
C PRO A 61 25.49 17.27 -3.15
N GLY A 62 25.94 17.23 -1.90
CA GLY A 62 25.25 16.50 -0.83
C GLY A 62 25.41 14.98 -0.86
N TYR A 63 26.32 14.45 -1.68
CA TYR A 63 26.61 13.02 -1.69
C TYR A 63 27.20 12.55 -0.37
N THR A 64 26.67 11.43 0.10
CA THR A 64 27.24 10.63 1.19
C THR A 64 27.16 9.17 0.77
N SER A 65 28.22 8.40 1.04
CA SER A 65 28.25 6.97 0.78
C SER A 65 27.33 6.17 1.72
N LYS A 66 26.95 6.77 2.85
CA LYS A 66 26.03 6.21 3.83
C LYS A 66 25.04 7.27 4.31
N PRO A 67 24.00 7.58 3.50
CA PRO A 67 22.92 8.43 3.98
C PRO A 67 22.20 7.78 5.16
N ALA A 68 21.63 8.58 6.06
CA ALA A 68 20.90 8.09 7.22
C ALA A 68 19.74 7.15 6.82
N GLN A 69 19.18 7.35 5.63
CA GLN A 69 18.11 6.56 5.03
C GLN A 69 18.53 5.15 4.62
N THR A 70 19.84 4.83 4.61
CA THR A 70 20.31 3.45 4.36
C THR A 70 19.72 2.45 5.34
N LYS A 71 19.35 2.87 6.56
CA LYS A 71 18.65 2.02 7.55
C LYS A 71 17.28 1.52 7.08
N TYR A 72 16.70 2.15 6.07
CA TYR A 72 15.41 1.77 5.47
C TYR A 72 15.57 0.90 4.22
N TYR A 73 16.79 0.77 3.68
CA TYR A 73 17.04 0.01 2.48
C TYR A 73 17.70 -1.34 2.80
N GLY A 74 16.95 -2.43 2.64
CA GLY A 74 17.43 -3.80 2.90
C GLY A 74 18.11 -4.50 1.72
N GLY A 75 18.17 -3.88 0.54
CA GLY A 75 18.66 -4.50 -0.69
C GLY A 75 17.60 -5.28 -1.46
N VAL A 76 17.96 -5.77 -2.65
CA VAL A 76 17.05 -6.46 -3.58
C VAL A 76 16.54 -7.82 -3.10
N SER A 77 17.22 -8.41 -2.11
CA SER A 77 16.86 -9.69 -1.50
C SER A 77 16.12 -9.53 -0.17
N ALA A 78 15.91 -8.29 0.28
CA ALA A 78 15.14 -8.07 1.50
C ALA A 78 13.64 -8.32 1.24
N SER A 79 13.05 -9.16 2.07
CA SER A 79 11.63 -9.51 2.03
C SER A 79 10.79 -8.71 3.04
N GLY A 80 11.33 -7.66 3.65
CA GLY A 80 10.64 -6.88 4.68
C GLY A 80 11.03 -5.41 4.73
N ASP A 81 10.22 -4.65 5.47
CA ASP A 81 10.22 -3.18 5.50
C ASP A 81 11.38 -2.54 6.30
N SER A 82 12.45 -3.29 6.58
CA SER A 82 13.63 -2.85 7.34
C SER A 82 13.26 -2.08 8.62
N ASN A 83 13.98 -1.01 8.98
CA ASN A 83 13.66 -0.18 10.13
C ASN A 83 12.48 0.78 9.91
N LEU A 84 11.87 0.83 8.72
CA LEU A 84 10.83 1.80 8.40
C LEU A 84 9.57 1.56 9.24
N LYS A 85 9.19 0.29 9.42
CA LYS A 85 8.05 -0.09 10.25
C LYS A 85 8.27 0.27 11.73
N SER A 86 9.47 0.01 12.24
CA SER A 86 9.82 0.30 13.64
C SER A 86 9.81 1.80 13.92
N ASP A 87 10.50 2.57 13.08
CA ASP A 87 10.58 4.02 13.22
C ASP A 87 9.20 4.66 13.02
N SER A 88 8.41 4.18 12.05
CA SER A 88 7.04 4.66 11.84
C SER A 88 6.14 4.38 13.06
N ALA A 89 6.28 3.23 13.71
CA ALA A 89 5.51 2.92 14.91
C ALA A 89 5.95 3.80 16.10
N ALA A 90 7.25 4.07 16.23
CA ALA A 90 7.77 4.97 17.26
C ALA A 90 7.26 6.40 17.07
N GLU A 91 7.35 6.95 15.85
CA GLU A 91 6.85 8.28 15.52
C GLU A 91 5.32 8.39 15.66
N TRP A 92 4.58 7.34 15.28
CA TRP A 92 3.14 7.31 15.52
C TRP A 92 2.81 7.39 17.01
N ALA A 93 3.55 6.67 17.85
CA ALA A 93 3.31 6.64 19.29
C ALA A 93 3.74 7.93 20.02
N SER A 94 4.77 8.63 19.52
CA SER A 94 5.33 9.81 20.18
C SER A 94 4.83 11.15 19.63
N SER A 95 4.24 11.19 18.44
CA SER A 95 3.83 12.45 17.80
C SER A 95 2.47 12.95 18.29
N ASP A 96 2.33 14.28 18.33
CA ASP A 96 1.06 14.95 18.63
C ASP A 96 -0.06 14.54 17.65
N VAL A 97 0.30 14.35 16.37
CA VAL A 97 -0.65 13.91 15.34
C VAL A 97 -1.13 12.48 15.62
N GLY A 98 -0.20 11.55 15.90
CA GLY A 98 -0.56 10.18 16.25
C GLY A 98 -1.42 10.10 17.50
N SER A 99 -1.06 10.87 18.53
CA SER A 99 -1.87 11.01 19.75
C SER A 99 -3.27 11.57 19.45
N THR A 100 -3.39 12.65 18.67
CA THR A 100 -4.68 13.27 18.34
C THR A 100 -5.59 12.31 17.57
N ILE A 101 -5.05 11.56 16.61
CA ILE A 101 -5.81 10.57 15.84
C ILE A 101 -6.29 9.46 16.77
N THR A 102 -5.38 8.88 17.56
CA THR A 102 -5.71 7.82 18.52
C THR A 102 -6.77 8.28 19.52
N GLU A 103 -6.63 9.49 20.06
CA GLU A 103 -7.57 10.10 21.01
C GLU A 103 -8.95 10.31 20.37
N SER A 104 -8.99 10.72 19.10
CA SER A 104 -10.24 10.87 18.34
C SER A 104 -10.97 9.54 18.14
N PHE A 105 -10.26 8.43 18.00
CA PHE A 105 -10.87 7.11 17.89
C PHE A 105 -11.34 6.57 19.24
N ILE A 106 -10.53 6.77 20.29
CA ILE A 106 -10.84 6.30 21.65
C ILE A 106 -12.04 7.06 22.23
N ASN A 107 -12.09 8.38 22.03
CA ASN A 107 -13.13 9.24 22.60
C ASN A 107 -14.24 9.60 21.61
N ARG A 108 -14.33 8.91 20.47
CA ARG A 108 -15.44 9.12 19.55
C ARG A 108 -16.75 8.80 20.27
N PRO A 109 -17.77 9.68 20.23
CA PRO A 109 -19.07 9.34 20.78
C PRO A 109 -19.59 8.05 20.11
N PRO A 110 -20.29 7.18 20.86
CA PRO A 110 -20.86 5.96 20.29
C PRO A 110 -21.81 6.34 19.16
N ASP A 111 -21.83 5.54 18.10
CA ASP A 111 -22.79 5.73 17.02
C ASP A 111 -24.21 5.64 17.60
N SER A 112 -25.00 6.70 17.44
CA SER A 112 -26.38 6.70 17.88
C SER A 112 -27.23 5.89 16.90
N ILE A 113 -27.81 4.79 17.36
CA ILE A 113 -28.85 4.10 16.59
C ILE A 113 -30.10 4.98 16.61
N SER A 114 -30.49 5.49 15.44
CA SER A 114 -31.75 6.24 15.33
C SER A 114 -32.91 5.34 15.69
N THR A 115 -33.68 5.75 16.71
CA THR A 115 -34.90 5.04 17.11
C THR A 115 -36.02 5.17 16.11
N ASP A 116 -35.89 6.10 15.16
CA ASP A 116 -36.88 6.41 14.13
C ASP A 116 -36.64 5.59 12.87
N ALA A 117 -35.61 4.74 12.87
CA ALA A 117 -35.37 3.82 11.79
C ALA A 117 -36.61 2.90 11.61
N PRO A 118 -37.10 2.70 10.37
CA PRO A 118 -38.35 1.98 10.13
C PRO A 118 -38.40 0.57 10.75
N PHE A 119 -37.25 -0.12 10.80
CA PHE A 119 -37.15 -1.45 11.42
C PHE A 119 -37.21 -1.41 12.95
N ILE A 120 -36.66 -0.38 13.61
CA ILE A 120 -36.80 -0.19 15.07
C ILE A 120 -38.24 0.17 15.39
N GLN A 121 -38.84 1.06 14.61
CA GLN A 121 -40.22 1.46 14.81
C GLN A 121 -41.19 0.29 14.62
N ALA A 122 -41.00 -0.53 13.59
CA ALA A 122 -41.78 -1.75 13.38
C ALA A 122 -41.62 -2.77 14.52
N ALA A 123 -40.41 -2.91 15.07
CA ALA A 123 -40.18 -3.76 16.24
C ALA A 123 -40.91 -3.24 17.48
N LYS A 124 -40.83 -1.93 17.76
CA LYS A 124 -41.58 -1.28 18.86
C LYS A 124 -43.08 -1.39 18.68
N GLU A 125 -43.58 -1.25 17.45
CA GLU A 125 -45.01 -1.43 17.17
C GLU A 125 -45.44 -2.89 17.34
N THR A 126 -44.57 -3.85 17.03
CA THR A 126 -44.81 -5.27 17.27
C THR A 126 -44.84 -5.58 18.77
N GLU A 127 -43.92 -5.02 19.55
CA GLU A 127 -43.92 -5.10 21.02
C GLU A 127 -45.20 -4.50 21.60
N ALA A 128 -45.57 -3.28 21.21
CA ALA A 128 -46.76 -2.59 21.69
C ALA A 128 -48.07 -3.33 21.36
N ARG A 129 -48.08 -4.08 20.25
CA ARG A 129 -49.24 -4.87 19.82
C ARG A 129 -49.13 -6.34 20.21
N ALA A 130 -48.11 -6.74 20.96
CA ALA A 130 -47.83 -8.13 21.29
C ALA A 130 -49.08 -8.85 21.83
N ASP A 131 -49.81 -8.21 22.75
CA ASP A 131 -51.04 -8.74 23.35
C ASP A 131 -52.13 -9.09 22.32
N SER A 132 -52.25 -8.28 21.27
CA SER A 132 -53.18 -8.52 20.16
C SER A 132 -52.66 -9.55 19.15
N ILE A 133 -51.34 -9.60 18.94
CA ILE A 133 -50.67 -10.50 17.99
C ILE A 133 -50.65 -11.94 18.52
N VAL A 134 -50.33 -12.13 19.80
CA VAL A 134 -50.50 -13.42 20.48
C VAL A 134 -51.97 -13.71 20.80
N GLY A 135 -52.87 -12.77 20.47
CA GLY A 135 -54.31 -12.99 20.38
C GLY A 135 -54.93 -13.57 21.65
N ASN A 136 -54.59 -13.08 22.85
CA ASN A 136 -55.19 -13.55 24.11
C ASN A 136 -55.30 -15.10 24.20
N THR A 137 -54.37 -15.84 23.56
CA THR A 137 -54.49 -17.29 23.33
C THR A 137 -53.94 -18.13 24.48
N GLY A 138 -53.39 -17.50 25.52
CA GLY A 138 -53.07 -18.14 26.79
C GLY A 138 -54.04 -17.69 27.88
N GLN A 139 -54.36 -18.57 28.83
CA GLN A 139 -55.01 -18.17 30.09
C GLN A 139 -54.31 -16.93 30.65
N ALA A 140 -55.04 -15.82 30.79
CA ALA A 140 -54.50 -14.62 31.41
C ALA A 140 -54.01 -14.98 32.82
N CYS A 141 -52.68 -15.08 32.99
CA CYS A 141 -52.07 -15.35 34.29
C CYS A 141 -52.35 -14.16 35.22
N THR A 142 -53.41 -14.25 36.02
CA THR A 142 -53.68 -13.29 37.08
C THR A 142 -52.70 -13.52 38.21
N ALA A 143 -52.03 -12.46 38.69
CA ALA A 143 -51.22 -12.53 39.90
C ALA A 143 -52.11 -12.96 41.08
N GLN A 144 -51.88 -14.17 41.58
CA GLN A 144 -52.58 -14.74 42.73
C GLN A 144 -51.66 -14.64 43.94
N VAL A 145 -52.16 -14.10 45.05
CA VAL A 145 -51.42 -14.11 46.32
C VAL A 145 -51.51 -15.52 46.89
N VAL A 146 -50.44 -16.30 46.71
CA VAL A 146 -50.35 -17.66 47.26
C VAL A 146 -49.82 -17.57 48.68
N ASN A 147 -50.71 -17.63 49.68
CA ASN A 147 -50.30 -17.72 51.08
C ASN A 147 -49.94 -19.19 51.41
N ARG A 148 -48.64 -19.52 51.41
CA ARG A 148 -48.16 -20.81 51.93
C ARG A 148 -47.62 -20.59 53.34
N SER A 149 -48.26 -21.21 54.32
CA SER A 149 -47.70 -21.37 55.65
C SER A 149 -46.52 -22.34 55.59
N GLU A 150 -45.31 -21.80 55.72
CA GLU A 150 -44.10 -22.60 55.90
C GLU A 150 -44.01 -23.00 57.39
N PHE A 151 -43.99 -24.31 57.66
CA PHE A 151 -43.82 -24.82 59.02
C PHE A 151 -42.35 -25.19 59.21
N THR A 152 -41.59 -24.32 59.85
CA THR A 152 -40.18 -24.57 60.21
C THR A 152 -40.14 -25.24 61.58
N ASN A 153 -39.65 -26.48 61.67
CA ASN A 153 -39.47 -27.18 62.94
C ASN A 153 -38.05 -26.95 63.45
N HIS A 154 -37.92 -26.37 64.65
CA HIS A 154 -36.64 -26.17 65.32
C HIS A 154 -36.56 -27.10 66.52
N THR A 155 -35.67 -28.08 66.47
CA THR A 155 -35.33 -28.93 67.63
C THR A 155 -34.07 -28.36 68.27
N CYS A 156 -34.17 -27.89 69.53
CA CYS A 156 -32.99 -27.54 70.32
C CYS A 156 -32.53 -28.78 71.10
N GLU A 157 -31.34 -29.29 70.80
CA GLU A 157 -30.67 -30.26 71.66
C GLU A 157 -30.04 -29.53 72.86
N ARG A 158 -30.23 -30.06 74.06
CA ARG A 158 -29.62 -29.54 75.28
C ARG A 158 -28.16 -30.01 75.33
N ASP A 159 -27.24 -29.06 75.40
CA ASP A 159 -25.81 -29.33 75.57
C ASP A 159 -25.55 -30.15 76.85
N LEU A 160 -24.78 -31.23 76.72
CA LEU A 160 -24.56 -32.25 77.77
C LEU A 160 -23.52 -31.81 78.81
N GLN A 161 -22.89 -30.64 78.65
CA GLN A 161 -21.79 -30.16 79.50
C GLN A 161 -22.15 -28.99 80.42
N VAL A 162 -23.40 -28.92 80.91
CA VAL A 162 -23.72 -28.03 82.03
C VAL A 162 -23.37 -28.73 83.35
N GLU A 163 -22.18 -28.49 83.88
CA GLU A 163 -21.83 -28.78 85.28
C GLU A 163 -22.54 -27.79 86.20
N ASN A 164 -23.67 -28.20 86.79
CA ASN A 164 -24.35 -27.41 87.81
C ASN A 164 -23.70 -27.65 89.18
N PHE A 165 -23.02 -26.65 89.71
CA PHE A 165 -22.56 -26.65 91.11
C PHE A 165 -23.72 -26.26 92.04
N CYS A 166 -24.25 -27.21 92.81
CA CYS A 166 -25.15 -26.90 93.92
C CYS A 166 -24.34 -26.35 95.11
N THR A 167 -24.63 -25.12 95.53
CA THR A 167 -24.21 -24.59 96.83
C THR A 167 -25.28 -24.93 97.88
N ARG A 168 -24.84 -25.21 99.11
CA ARG A 168 -25.65 -25.75 100.21
C ARG A 168 -26.69 -24.77 100.73
#